data_AF-A0A1M7DU80-F1
#
_entry.id   AF-A0A1M7DU80-F1
#
_cell.length_a   1.000
_cell.length_b   1.000
_cell.length_c   1.000
_cell.angle_alpha   90.00
_cell.angle_beta   90.00
_cell.angle_gamma   90.00
#
_symmetry.space_group_name_H-M   'P 1'
#
loop_
_entity.id
_entity.type
_entity.pdbx_description
1 polymer ?
#
loop_
_entity_poly.entity_id
_entity_poly.type
_entity_poly.pdbx_seq_one_letter_code
_entity_poly.pdbx_strand_id
1 'polypeptide(L)' 'MNHVTRKAAEDILGALDDNVFAAIEATGAGLADIAEAKSLADGTSDVAGQGERAITGPTKEVLTILSTRPA' A
#
# COMPACT_ATOMS: atom_id res chain seq x y z
N MET A 1 -12.20 4.79 12.76
CA MET A 1 -12.12 3.45 12.12
C MET A 1 -12.51 3.63 10.67
N ASN A 2 -11.51 3.78 9.80
CA ASN A 2 -11.74 3.98 8.37
C ASN A 2 -11.69 2.59 7.72
N HIS A 3 -12.84 1.96 7.48
CA HIS A 3 -12.88 0.66 6.82
C HIS A 3 -12.43 0.84 5.37
N VAL A 4 -11.23 0.35 5.06
CA VAL A 4 -10.77 0.25 3.68
C VAL A 4 -11.64 -0.79 2.99
N THR A 5 -12.48 -0.34 2.05
CA THR A 5 -13.25 -1.27 1.22
C THR A 5 -12.35 -1.86 0.13
N ARG A 6 -12.58 -3.12 -0.25
CA ARG A 6 -11.89 -3.76 -1.38
C ARG A 6 -11.90 -2.88 -2.62
N LYS A 7 -13.07 -2.36 -2.99
CA LYS A 7 -13.22 -1.52 -4.17
C LYS A 7 -12.32 -0.27 -4.13
N ALA A 8 -12.18 0.37 -2.98
CA ALA A 8 -11.31 1.54 -2.83
C ALA A 8 -9.82 1.16 -2.87
N ALA A 9 -9.45 0.00 -2.30
CA ALA A 9 -8.10 -0.53 -2.41
C ALA A 9 -7.75 -0.92 -3.85
N GLU A 10 -8.68 -1.51 -4.60
CA GLU A 10 -8.50 -1.89 -6.00
C GLU A 10 -8.44 -0.69 -6.95
N ASP A 11 -9.20 0.38 -6.67
CA ASP A 11 -9.12 1.64 -7.42
C ASP A 11 -7.70 2.24 -7.37
N ILE A 12 -7.03 2.08 -6.23
CA ILE A 12 -5.64 2.48 -6.04
C ILE A 12 -4.69 1.44 -6.63
N LEU A 13 -4.72 0.19 -6.13
CA LEU A 13 -3.70 -0.83 -6.37
C LEU A 13 -3.90 -1.65 -7.65
N GLY A 14 -4.99 -1.42 -8.38
CA GLY A 14 -5.45 -2.33 -9.44
C GLY A 14 -6.11 -3.58 -8.86
N ALA A 15 -6.36 -4.57 -9.71
CA ALA A 15 -6.98 -5.83 -9.28
C ALA A 15 -6.20 -6.44 -8.09
N LEU A 16 -6.94 -6.87 -7.06
CA LEU A 16 -6.38 -7.48 -5.85
C LEU A 16 -6.98 -8.87 -5.64
N ASP A 17 -6.12 -9.87 -5.48
CA ASP A 17 -6.55 -11.18 -4.99
C ASP A 17 -7.04 -11.11 -3.53
N ASP A 18 -7.95 -12.02 -3.16
CA ASP A 18 -8.52 -12.07 -1.81
C ASP A 18 -7.45 -12.13 -0.71
N ASN A 19 -6.39 -12.90 -0.94
CA ASN A 19 -5.27 -13.05 -0.01
C ASN A 19 -4.49 -11.75 0.17
N VAL A 20 -4.28 -10.99 -0.91
CA VAL A 20 -3.55 -9.72 -0.89
C VAL A 20 -4.39 -8.66 -0.17
N PHE A 21 -5.68 -8.59 -0.47
CA PHE A 21 -6.58 -7.66 0.20
C PHE A 21 -6.68 -7.94 1.71
N ALA A 22 -6.82 -9.21 2.10
CA ALA A 22 -6.86 -9.60 3.51
C ALA A 22 -5.55 -9.25 4.24
N ALA A 23 -4.40 -9.42 3.58
CA ALA A 23 -3.11 -9.03 4.15
C ALA A 23 -3.03 -7.50 4.36
N ILE A 24 -3.52 -6.70 3.40
CA ILE A 24 -3.57 -5.24 3.52
C ILE A 24 -4.51 -4.81 4.65
N GLU A 25 -5.71 -5.38 4.75
CA GLU A 25 -6.63 -5.08 5.86
C GLU A 25 -6.02 -5.41 7.22
N ALA A 26 -5.26 -6.51 7.32
CA ALA A 26 -4.60 -6.92 8.56
C ALA A 26 -3.54 -5.92 9.05
N THR A 27 -2.96 -5.11 8.16
CA THR A 27 -2.00 -4.05 8.54
C THR A 27 -2.66 -2.88 9.26
N GLY A 28 -4.00 -2.75 9.15
CA GLY A 28 -4.72 -1.57 9.63
C GLY A 28 -4.42 -0.28 8.85
N ALA A 29 -3.77 -0.38 7.68
CA ALA A 29 -3.49 0.74 6.79
C ALA A 29 -4.77 1.44 6.32
N GLY A 30 -4.74 2.76 6.26
CA GLY A 30 -5.79 3.55 5.61
C GLY A 30 -5.56 3.66 4.10
N LEU A 31 -6.54 4.24 3.39
CA LEU A 31 -6.40 4.54 1.95
C LEU A 31 -5.19 5.44 1.63
N ALA A 32 -4.82 6.34 2.54
CA ALA A 32 -3.65 7.20 2.39
C ALA A 32 -2.34 6.40 2.42
N ASP A 33 -2.19 5.49 3.39
CA ASP A 33 -1.03 4.60 3.49
C ASP A 33 -0.93 3.68 2.26
N ILE A 34 -2.09 3.17 1.78
CA ILE A 34 -2.16 2.34 0.58
C ILE A 34 -1.75 3.11 -0.68
N ALA A 35 -2.21 4.35 -0.84
CA ALA A 35 -1.83 5.21 -1.96
C ALA A 35 -0.34 5.56 -1.93
N GLU A 36 0.21 5.86 -0.75
CA GLU A 36 1.64 6.12 -0.57
C GLU A 36 2.46 4.86 -0.91
N ALA A 37 2.08 3.69 -0.39
CA ALA A 37 2.73 2.42 -0.70
C ALA A 37 2.69 2.09 -2.20
N LYS A 38 1.57 2.37 -2.89
CA LYS A 38 1.48 2.22 -4.34
C LYS A 38 2.48 3.12 -5.06
N SER A 39 2.51 4.41 -4.73
CA SER A 39 3.38 5.37 -5.39
C SER A 39 4.86 5.01 -5.17
N LEU A 40 5.21 4.49 -4.00
CA LEU A 40 6.52 3.92 -3.71
C LEU A 40 6.82 2.68 -4.57
N ALA A 41 5.87 1.75 -4.66
CA ALA A 41 6.03 0.52 -5.45
C ALA A 41 6.15 0.78 -6.96
N ASP A 42 5.42 1.77 -7.47
CA ASP A 42 5.41 2.18 -8.88
C ASP A 42 6.66 3.01 -9.26
N GLY A 43 7.48 3.40 -8.28
CA GLY A 43 8.64 4.28 -8.49
C GLY A 43 8.27 5.71 -8.87
N THR A 44 6.99 6.09 -8.77
CA THR A 44 6.49 7.46 -8.99
C THR A 44 6.64 8.35 -7.77
N SER A 45 6.89 7.76 -6.60
CA SER A 45 7.25 8.53 -5.41
C SER A 45 8.70 8.97 -5.48
N ASP A 46 8.91 10.28 -5.54
CA ASP A 46 10.20 10.98 -5.43
C ASP A 46 10.83 10.88 -4.01
N VAL A 47 10.44 9.87 -3.22
CA VAL A 47 10.93 9.65 -1.85
C VAL A 47 12.40 9.21 -1.84
N ALA A 48 12.92 8.69 -2.95
CA ALA A 48 14.35 8.41 -3.08
C ALA A 48 15.23 9.68 -3.01
N GLY A 49 14.66 10.88 -3.25
CA GLY A 49 15.37 12.16 -3.17
C GLY A 49 15.18 12.94 -1.87
N GLN A 50 14.22 12.55 -1.02
CA GLN A 50 13.96 13.19 0.27
C GLN A 50 14.52 12.31 1.40
N GLY A 51 15.74 12.62 1.84
CA GLY A 51 16.38 11.97 2.99
C GLY A 51 15.40 11.74 4.13
N GLU A 52 15.36 10.50 4.62
CA GLU A 52 14.69 10.10 5.85
C GLU A 52 13.22 10.56 6.01
N ARG A 53 12.38 10.47 4.96
CA ARG A 53 10.93 10.40 5.22
C ARG A 53 10.63 9.09 5.92
N ALA A 54 10.26 9.16 7.19
CA ALA A 54 9.83 8.02 7.98
C ALA A 54 8.55 7.43 7.37
N ILE A 55 8.70 6.35 6.59
CA ILE A 55 7.58 5.54 6.12
C ILE A 55 6.84 5.04 7.36
N THR A 56 5.54 5.29 7.44
CA THR A 56 4.71 4.80 8.56
C THR A 56 4.72 3.27 8.58
N GLY A 57 4.57 2.67 9.75
CA GLY A 57 4.52 1.20 9.90
C GLY A 57 3.55 0.53 8.91
N PRO A 58 2.28 1.00 8.83
CA PRO A 58 1.30 0.47 7.89
C PRO A 58 1.69 0.62 6.42
N THR A 59 2.21 1.80 6.00
CA THR A 59 2.69 1.99 4.61
C THR A 59 3.82 1.00 4.28
N LYS A 60 4.75 0.75 5.21
CA LYS A 60 5.86 -0.20 4.99
C LYS A 60 5.37 -1.65 4.85
N GLU A 61 4.39 -2.06 5.65
CA GLU A 61 3.79 -3.39 5.54
C GLU A 61 3.05 -3.56 4.22
N VAL A 62 2.23 -2.57 3.81
CA VAL A 62 1.55 -2.59 2.51
C VAL A 62 2.57 -2.64 1.36
N LEU A 63 3.63 -1.83 1.42
CA LEU A 63 4.70 -1.86 0.41
C LEU A 63 5.36 -3.24 0.30
N THR A 64 5.62 -3.90 1.44
CA THR A 64 6.20 -5.24 1.48
C THR A 64 5.25 -6.27 0.81
N ILE A 65 3.95 -6.19 1.10
CA ILE A 65 2.94 -7.03 0.45
C ILE A 65 2.95 -6.81 -1.06
N LEU A 66 2.96 -5.55 -1.51
CA LEU A 66 2.98 -5.21 -2.94
C LEU A 66 4.24 -5.72 -3.64
N SER A 67 5.41 -5.63 -3.02
CA SER A 67 6.67 -6.18 -3.57
C SER A 67 6.69 -7.70 -3.68
N THR A 68 5.84 -8.40 -2.92
CA THR A 68 5.71 -9.87 -2.97
C THR A 68 4.64 -10.36 -3.95
N ARG A 69 3.91 -9.46 -4.60
CA ARG A 69 2.90 -9.83 -5.60
C ARG A 69 3.58 -10.47 -6.81
N PRO A 70 3.12 -11.64 -7.28
CA PRO A 70 3.51 -12.13 -8.60
C PRO A 70 3.00 -11.14 -9.66
N ALA A 71 3.85 -10.84 -10.64
CA ALA A 71 3.55 -9.94 -11.76
C ALA A 71 2.44 -10.49 -12.67
#